data_AF-A0A1B7TFK2-F1
#
_entry.id   AF-A0A1B7TFK2-F1
#
_cell.length_a   1.000
_cell.length_b   1.000
_cell.length_c   1.000
_cell.angle_alpha   90.00
_cell.angle_beta   90.00
_cell.angle_gamma   90.00
#
_symmetry.space_group_name_H-M   'P 1'
#
loop_
_entity.id
_entity.type
_entity.pdbx_description
1 polymer ?
#
loop_
_entity_poly.entity_id
_entity_poly.type
_entity_poly.pdbx_seq_one_letter_code
_entity_poly.pdbx_strand_id
1 'polypeptide(L)'
;MNLNWINKALVKNWSSLGGEDSTAIVHPFKFTIFLLQKAIETGAVDLVLGSISKLYFNNTNEDDITKGSNDTTGRITDVDELNITAVDYLQTDDSIPISERKTIHLKATQVIVCMGPWTSKILKDCPVNGLRAHSIIVKPSKEDELKVSPYAIFSELRCGEKDYFSPELYVRNDEIYICGEGDTMTDLPDTTAQVEVLDKRCLELYTNTSKMSKAIAGGHITKKQACYLPIVNVPTTSGPLIGETNANGLYVGVGHSCWGINNAPASGKLLSQLIFEGEFKDADLSSLDPSLYFDA
;
A
#
# COMPACT_ATOMS: atom_id res chain seq x y z
N MET A 1 -3.91 30.09 10.92
CA MET A 1 -4.44 28.99 10.07
C MET A 1 -5.62 29.51 9.25
N ASN A 2 -5.63 29.31 7.93
CA ASN A 2 -6.64 29.88 7.02
C ASN A 2 -7.73 28.86 6.65
N LEU A 3 -8.57 28.45 7.61
CA LEU A 3 -9.66 27.49 7.37
C LEU A 3 -11.02 28.17 7.13
N ASN A 4 -11.04 29.29 6.41
CA ASN A 4 -12.28 30.08 6.19
C ASN A 4 -13.29 29.39 5.27
N TRP A 5 -12.89 28.33 4.58
CA TRP A 5 -13.73 27.49 3.73
C TRP A 5 -14.44 26.36 4.52
N ILE A 6 -14.06 26.14 5.79
CA ILE A 6 -14.76 25.22 6.69
C ILE A 6 -15.92 25.93 7.40
N ASN A 7 -17.06 25.25 7.47
CA ASN A 7 -18.25 25.70 8.19
C ASN A 7 -18.03 25.63 9.71
N LYS A 8 -17.61 26.76 10.28
CA LYS A 8 -17.31 26.91 11.72
C LYS A 8 -18.48 26.55 12.64
N ALA A 9 -19.72 26.61 12.17
CA ALA A 9 -20.89 26.23 12.97
C ALA A 9 -20.94 24.73 13.31
N LEU A 10 -20.22 23.89 12.55
CA LEU A 10 -20.12 22.45 12.80
C LEU A 10 -18.92 22.06 13.67
N VAL A 11 -17.98 22.99 13.89
CA VAL A 11 -16.73 22.71 14.60
C VAL A 11 -16.93 22.89 16.10
N LYS A 12 -16.83 21.78 16.84
CA LYS A 12 -16.87 21.81 18.32
C LYS A 12 -15.48 21.91 18.95
N ASN A 13 -14.51 21.22 18.38
CA ASN A 13 -13.13 21.20 18.82
C ASN A 13 -12.21 21.01 17.62
N TRP A 14 -10.97 21.47 17.73
CA TRP A 14 -9.92 21.23 16.74
C TRP A 14 -8.54 21.41 17.39
N SER A 15 -7.53 20.79 16.79
CA SER A 15 -6.12 20.97 17.12
C SER A 15 -5.29 20.98 15.84
N SER A 16 -4.05 21.47 15.94
CA SER A 16 -3.08 21.40 14.84
C SER A 16 -2.07 20.29 15.13
N LEU A 17 -1.83 19.43 14.15
CA LEU A 17 -0.83 18.36 14.24
C LEU A 17 0.56 18.82 13.79
N GLY A 18 0.64 19.90 13.00
CA GLY A 18 1.88 20.42 12.45
C GLY A 18 1.67 21.58 11.49
N GLY A 19 2.78 22.15 11.04
CA GLY A 19 2.84 23.31 10.14
C GLY A 19 3.65 23.05 8.88
N GLU A 20 3.93 24.14 8.15
CA GLU A 20 4.71 24.13 6.90
C GLU A 20 6.18 23.72 7.12
N ASP A 21 6.68 23.80 8.35
CA ASP A 21 8.02 23.40 8.78
C ASP A 21 8.13 21.94 9.24
N SER A 22 7.00 21.26 9.48
CA SER A 22 6.97 19.94 10.11
C SER A 22 6.15 18.89 9.35
N THR A 23 5.32 19.29 8.38
CA THR A 23 4.46 18.40 7.60
C THR A 23 4.41 18.81 6.14
N ALA A 24 4.09 17.85 5.27
CA ALA A 24 3.89 18.10 3.85
C ALA A 24 2.76 17.21 3.30
N ILE A 25 2.10 17.69 2.25
CA ILE A 25 1.11 16.91 1.51
C ILE A 25 1.74 16.55 0.17
N VAL A 26 1.89 15.26 -0.08
CA VAL A 26 2.39 14.77 -1.38
C VAL A 26 1.24 14.31 -2.26
N HIS A 27 1.48 14.27 -3.56
CA HIS A 27 0.61 13.60 -4.52
C HIS A 27 1.19 12.20 -4.78
N PRO A 28 0.59 11.11 -4.28
CA PRO A 28 1.18 9.76 -4.32
C PRO A 28 1.63 9.34 -5.72
N PHE A 29 0.79 9.51 -6.75
CA PHE A 29 1.17 9.20 -8.13
C PHE A 29 2.41 9.95 -8.61
N LYS A 30 2.49 11.28 -8.39
CA LYS A 30 3.67 12.07 -8.81
C LYS A 30 4.91 11.65 -8.02
N PHE A 31 4.75 11.38 -6.72
CA PHE A 31 5.83 10.96 -5.84
C PHE A 31 6.41 9.59 -6.24
N THR A 32 5.57 8.57 -6.43
CA THR A 32 6.04 7.22 -6.77
C THR A 32 6.65 7.15 -8.17
N ILE A 33 6.06 7.84 -9.15
CA ILE A 33 6.63 7.93 -10.51
C ILE A 33 7.98 8.65 -10.49
N PHE A 34 8.11 9.75 -9.73
CA PHE A 34 9.37 10.44 -9.59
C PHE A 34 10.47 9.53 -9.00
N LEU A 35 10.16 8.80 -7.91
CA LEU A 35 11.12 7.87 -7.31
C LEU A 35 11.55 6.75 -8.26
N LEU A 36 10.59 6.14 -8.97
CA LEU A 36 10.89 5.10 -9.95
C LEU A 36 11.77 5.63 -11.09
N GLN A 37 11.46 6.82 -11.62
CA GLN A 37 12.27 7.46 -12.65
C GLN A 37 13.70 7.72 -12.15
N LYS A 38 13.86 8.24 -10.92
CA LYS A 38 15.19 8.45 -10.34
C LYS A 38 15.96 7.16 -10.11
N ALA A 39 15.27 6.06 -9.75
CA ALA A 39 15.90 4.76 -9.64
C ALA A 39 16.40 4.25 -11.01
N ILE A 40 15.58 4.35 -12.06
CA ILE A 40 15.96 3.94 -13.43
C ILE A 40 17.11 4.81 -13.97
N GLU A 41 17.11 6.12 -13.71
CA GLU A 41 18.18 7.05 -14.14
C GLU A 41 19.57 6.66 -13.60
N THR A 42 19.64 5.87 -12.52
CA THR A 42 20.93 5.35 -12.01
C THR A 42 21.60 4.33 -12.94
N GLY A 43 20.82 3.70 -13.84
CA GLY A 43 21.27 2.57 -14.66
C GLY A 43 21.41 1.25 -13.89
N ALA A 44 21.06 1.20 -12.60
CA ALA A 44 21.13 0.00 -11.76
C ALA A 44 19.77 -0.69 -11.59
N VAL A 45 18.69 -0.13 -12.15
CA VAL A 45 17.32 -0.63 -11.98
C VAL A 45 16.65 -0.80 -13.34
N ASP A 46 16.26 -2.04 -13.64
CA ASP A 46 15.40 -2.38 -14.76
C ASP A 46 13.94 -2.50 -14.30
N LEU A 47 13.02 -1.88 -15.04
CA LEU A 47 11.58 -2.03 -14.82
C LEU A 47 11.05 -3.19 -15.66
N VAL A 48 10.51 -4.21 -14.99
CA VAL A 48 9.84 -5.34 -15.64
C VAL A 48 8.34 -5.30 -15.34
N LEU A 49 7.53 -5.30 -16.41
CA LEU A 49 6.07 -5.42 -16.29
C LEU A 49 5.66 -6.90 -16.26
N GLY A 50 5.36 -7.40 -15.06
CA GLY A 50 4.96 -8.79 -14.84
C GLY A 50 4.15 -9.00 -13.58
N SER A 51 3.46 -10.15 -13.52
CA SER A 51 2.78 -10.65 -12.33
C SER A 51 3.57 -11.83 -11.76
N ILE A 52 4.09 -11.70 -10.54
CA ILE A 52 4.75 -12.81 -9.86
C ILE A 52 3.76 -13.96 -9.70
N SER A 53 4.21 -15.19 -9.97
CA SER A 53 3.41 -16.41 -9.84
C SER A 53 4.02 -17.42 -8.88
N LYS A 54 5.34 -17.43 -8.69
CA LYS A 54 6.02 -18.41 -7.82
C LYS A 54 7.37 -17.90 -7.31
N LEU A 55 7.73 -18.30 -6.09
CA LEU A 55 9.06 -18.18 -5.51
C LEU A 55 9.71 -19.57 -5.50
N TYR A 56 11.03 -19.62 -5.69
CA TYR A 56 11.82 -20.84 -5.70
C TYR A 56 12.88 -20.79 -4.63
N PHE A 57 13.06 -21.91 -3.95
CA PHE A 57 14.04 -22.11 -2.91
C PHE A 57 14.98 -23.28 -3.26
N ASN A 58 16.12 -23.37 -2.59
CA ASN A 58 17.12 -24.42 -2.81
C ASN A 58 16.60 -25.86 -2.60
N ASN A 59 15.58 -26.05 -1.75
CA ASN A 59 14.91 -27.34 -1.54
C ASN A 59 13.73 -27.59 -2.50
N THR A 60 13.42 -26.63 -3.37
CA THR A 60 12.36 -26.78 -4.36
C THR A 60 12.92 -27.61 -5.51
N ASN A 61 12.60 -28.91 -5.54
CA ASN A 61 13.06 -29.80 -6.62
C ASN A 61 12.68 -29.20 -7.99
N GLU A 62 13.68 -28.98 -8.86
CA GLU A 62 13.47 -28.57 -10.25
C GLU A 62 12.57 -29.56 -11.04
N ASP A 63 12.39 -30.79 -10.53
CA ASP A 63 11.55 -31.84 -11.11
C ASP A 63 10.03 -31.65 -10.92
N ASP A 64 9.60 -30.78 -10.01
CA ASP A 64 8.16 -30.48 -9.80
C ASP A 64 7.59 -29.57 -10.93
N ILE A 65 8.42 -29.22 -11.91
CA ILE A 65 8.07 -28.49 -13.13
C ILE A 65 7.31 -29.41 -14.12
N THR A 66 7.29 -30.75 -13.95
CA THR A 66 6.69 -31.65 -14.96
C THR A 66 5.78 -32.78 -14.48
N LYS A 67 5.61 -33.08 -13.19
CA LYS A 67 4.70 -34.18 -12.77
C LYS A 67 3.96 -33.85 -11.48
N GLY A 68 2.63 -33.91 -11.55
CA GLY A 68 1.74 -33.75 -10.40
C GLY A 68 2.12 -34.67 -9.25
N SER A 69 2.25 -34.04 -8.08
CA SER A 69 2.27 -34.57 -6.72
C SER A 69 2.38 -36.09 -6.57
N ASN A 70 3.51 -36.55 -6.03
CA ASN A 70 3.49 -37.72 -5.16
C ASN A 70 4.20 -37.41 -3.85
N ASP A 71 3.39 -37.52 -2.81
CA ASP A 71 3.70 -37.53 -1.38
C ASP A 71 4.97 -38.33 -1.07
N THR A 72 6.00 -37.66 -0.53
CA THR A 72 7.15 -38.32 0.09
C THR A 72 7.39 -37.70 1.46
N THR A 73 6.85 -38.37 2.47
CA THR A 73 7.12 -38.18 3.89
C THR A 73 8.51 -38.70 4.24
N GLY A 74 9.54 -37.93 3.89
CA GLY A 74 10.91 -38.11 4.38
C GLY A 74 11.21 -37.11 5.49
N ARG A 75 11.47 -37.57 6.71
CA ARG A 75 12.04 -36.74 7.77
C ARG A 75 13.46 -36.34 7.37
N ILE A 76 13.61 -35.09 6.92
CA ILE A 76 14.90 -34.45 6.67
C ILE A 76 15.50 -34.09 8.03
N THR A 77 16.62 -34.71 8.40
CA THR A 77 17.31 -34.53 9.69
C THR A 77 18.53 -33.60 9.62
N ASP A 78 18.78 -32.97 8.47
CA ASP A 78 19.69 -31.84 8.32
C ASP A 78 18.87 -30.75 7.61
N VAL A 79 18.37 -29.75 8.35
CA VAL A 79 17.60 -28.66 7.73
C VAL A 79 18.61 -27.78 7.01
N ASP A 80 18.89 -28.10 5.75
CA ASP A 80 19.55 -27.15 4.85
C ASP A 80 18.79 -25.82 4.98
N GLU A 81 19.52 -24.73 5.24
CA GLU A 81 18.92 -23.40 5.36
C GLU A 81 18.06 -23.14 4.12
N LEU A 82 16.82 -22.69 4.32
CA LEU A 82 15.92 -22.40 3.20
C LEU A 82 16.40 -21.12 2.53
N ASN A 83 16.92 -21.21 1.29
CA ASN A 83 17.47 -20.06 0.57
C ASN A 83 16.64 -19.77 -0.68
N ILE A 84 16.25 -18.51 -0.90
CA ILE A 84 15.62 -18.10 -2.16
C ILE A 84 16.61 -18.20 -3.32
N THR A 85 16.15 -18.66 -4.48
CA THR A 85 17.01 -18.89 -5.67
C THR A 85 16.47 -18.27 -6.95
N ALA A 86 15.16 -18.09 -7.06
CA ALA A 86 14.53 -17.52 -8.25
C ALA A 86 13.07 -17.10 -8.01
N VAL A 87 12.52 -16.39 -9.00
CA VAL A 87 11.09 -16.07 -9.10
C VAL A 87 10.58 -16.38 -10.50
N ASP A 88 9.32 -16.80 -10.60
CA ASP A 88 8.59 -16.82 -11.87
C ASP A 88 7.63 -15.64 -11.92
N TYR A 89 7.56 -15.01 -13.10
CA TYR A 89 6.55 -14.00 -13.38
C TYR A 89 5.94 -14.19 -14.76
N LEU A 90 4.62 -13.98 -14.85
CA LEU A 90 3.90 -13.89 -16.11
C LEU A 90 4.08 -12.48 -16.68
N GLN A 91 4.54 -12.36 -17.93
CA GLN A 91 4.64 -11.05 -18.58
C GLN A 91 3.28 -10.37 -18.67
N THR A 92 3.22 -9.08 -18.33
CA THR A 92 1.99 -8.27 -18.40
C THR A 92 2.14 -7.01 -19.23
N ASP A 93 3.28 -6.82 -19.90
CA ASP A 93 3.49 -5.70 -20.81
C ASP A 93 2.42 -5.67 -21.92
N ASP A 94 1.77 -4.53 -22.08
CA ASP A 94 0.73 -4.32 -23.08
C ASP A 94 1.29 -4.23 -24.51
N SER A 95 2.61 -4.07 -24.68
CA SER A 95 3.25 -4.20 -25.99
C SER A 95 3.34 -5.66 -26.47
N ILE A 96 3.12 -6.64 -25.58
CA ILE A 96 3.16 -8.07 -25.89
C ILE A 96 1.73 -8.62 -25.97
N PRO A 97 1.28 -9.15 -27.12
CA PRO A 97 -0.04 -9.76 -27.26
C PRO A 97 -0.29 -10.83 -26.21
N ILE A 98 -1.53 -10.91 -25.67
CA ILE A 98 -1.87 -11.84 -24.58
C ILE A 98 -1.51 -13.30 -24.92
N SER A 99 -1.73 -13.71 -26.18
CA SER A 99 -1.40 -15.06 -26.67
C SER A 99 0.09 -15.37 -26.72
N GLU A 100 0.94 -14.35 -26.67
CA GLU A 100 2.41 -14.47 -26.74
C GLU A 100 3.08 -14.26 -25.37
N ARG A 101 2.33 -13.81 -24.37
CA ARG A 101 2.83 -13.65 -23.00
C ARG A 101 3.23 -15.01 -22.45
N LYS A 102 4.43 -15.07 -21.88
CA LYS A 102 4.99 -16.28 -21.27
C LYS A 102 5.37 -16.03 -19.82
N THR A 103 5.47 -17.12 -19.07
CA THR A 103 6.13 -17.11 -17.77
C THR A 103 7.65 -17.05 -17.98
N ILE A 104 8.30 -16.15 -17.26
CA ILE A 104 9.75 -15.98 -17.25
C ILE A 104 10.28 -16.44 -15.91
N HIS A 105 11.28 -17.32 -15.95
CA HIS A 105 12.04 -17.73 -14.79
C HIS A 105 13.25 -16.79 -14.62
N LEU A 106 13.34 -16.12 -13.47
CA LEU A 106 14.40 -15.16 -13.16
C LEU A 106 15.15 -15.62 -11.91
N LYS A 107 16.44 -15.95 -12.09
CA LYS A 107 17.33 -16.27 -10.97
C LYS A 107 17.57 -15.02 -10.12
N ALA A 108 17.52 -15.20 -8.80
CA ALA A 108 17.71 -14.14 -7.83
C ALA A 108 18.43 -14.69 -6.60
N THR A 109 19.43 -13.96 -6.11
CA THR A 109 20.08 -14.27 -4.83
C THR A 109 19.33 -13.66 -3.64
N GLN A 110 18.59 -12.58 -3.91
CA GLN A 110 17.82 -11.84 -2.93
C GLN A 110 16.51 -11.39 -3.58
N VAL A 111 15.41 -11.48 -2.84
CA VAL A 111 14.07 -11.06 -3.28
C VAL A 111 13.46 -10.22 -2.17
N ILE A 112 12.91 -9.06 -2.53
CA ILE A 112 12.18 -8.19 -1.59
C ILE A 112 10.72 -8.16 -2.01
N VAL A 113 9.83 -8.70 -1.18
CA VAL A 113 8.38 -8.69 -1.43
C VAL A 113 7.76 -7.44 -0.83
N CYS A 114 7.30 -6.54 -1.70
CA CYS A 114 6.61 -5.28 -1.34
C CYS A 114 5.22 -5.22 -2.00
N MET A 115 4.49 -6.34 -2.05
CA MET A 115 3.27 -6.51 -2.84
C MET A 115 1.99 -5.99 -2.15
N GLY A 116 2.13 -5.17 -1.10
CA GLY A 116 1.01 -4.59 -0.36
C GLY A 116 0.01 -5.67 0.09
N PRO A 117 -1.31 -5.49 -0.10
CA PRO A 117 -2.30 -6.45 0.36
C PRO A 117 -2.26 -7.78 -0.43
N TRP A 118 -1.61 -7.83 -1.61
CA TRP A 118 -1.47 -9.05 -2.41
C TRP A 118 -0.32 -9.96 -1.98
N THR A 119 0.44 -9.57 -0.95
CA THR A 119 1.58 -10.35 -0.45
C THR A 119 1.18 -11.79 -0.09
N SER A 120 0.02 -11.97 0.54
CA SER A 120 -0.52 -13.28 0.93
C SER A 120 -0.89 -14.20 -0.26
N LYS A 121 -0.93 -13.68 -1.50
CA LYS A 121 -1.10 -14.53 -2.70
C LYS A 121 0.16 -15.31 -3.04
N ILE A 122 1.33 -14.82 -2.64
CA ILE A 122 2.63 -15.47 -2.87
C ILE A 122 3.21 -16.05 -1.58
N LEU A 123 3.13 -15.31 -0.47
CA LEU A 123 3.55 -15.76 0.86
C LEU A 123 2.31 -16.06 1.71
N LYS A 124 1.76 -17.28 1.59
CA LYS A 124 0.42 -17.63 2.09
C LYS A 124 0.23 -17.41 3.59
N ASP A 125 1.28 -17.62 4.38
CA ASP A 125 1.23 -17.48 5.83
C ASP A 125 1.51 -16.04 6.29
N CYS A 126 1.91 -15.14 5.38
CA CYS A 126 2.12 -13.73 5.69
C CYS A 126 0.80 -13.10 6.14
N PRO A 127 0.71 -12.53 7.36
CA PRO A 127 -0.55 -12.09 7.95
C PRO A 127 -0.96 -10.71 7.44
N VAL A 128 -0.75 -10.42 6.17
CA VAL A 128 -1.15 -9.17 5.54
C VAL A 128 -2.45 -9.37 4.76
N ASN A 129 -3.47 -8.64 5.18
CA ASN A 129 -4.79 -8.64 4.58
C ASN A 129 -5.09 -7.31 3.90
N GLY A 130 -6.05 -7.32 2.98
CA GLY A 130 -6.58 -6.11 2.37
C GLY A 130 -7.76 -5.54 3.15
N LEU A 131 -7.72 -4.24 3.46
CA LEU A 131 -8.89 -3.47 3.90
C LEU A 131 -9.28 -2.47 2.80
N ARG A 132 -10.46 -2.62 2.19
CA ARG A 132 -10.87 -1.76 1.08
C ARG A 132 -11.27 -0.39 1.60
N ALA A 133 -10.69 0.69 1.07
CA ALA A 133 -11.07 2.06 1.40
C ALA A 133 -11.50 2.83 0.13
N HIS A 134 -12.57 3.60 0.25
CA HIS A 134 -13.11 4.42 -0.84
C HIS A 134 -12.58 5.85 -0.77
N SER A 135 -12.44 6.46 -1.94
CA SER A 135 -12.04 7.86 -2.06
C SER A 135 -12.67 8.54 -3.25
N ILE A 136 -12.76 9.86 -3.16
CA ILE A 136 -13.19 10.75 -4.24
C ILE A 136 -12.16 11.86 -4.42
N ILE A 137 -12.11 12.38 -5.64
CA ILE A 137 -11.42 13.63 -5.94
C ILE A 137 -12.50 14.66 -6.23
N VAL A 138 -12.49 15.76 -5.48
CA VAL A 138 -13.40 16.89 -5.67
C VAL A 138 -12.61 18.06 -6.24
N LYS A 139 -13.12 18.64 -7.33
CA LYS A 139 -12.65 19.92 -7.83
C LYS A 139 -13.59 21.03 -7.35
N PRO A 140 -13.10 22.00 -6.56
CA PRO A 140 -13.88 23.17 -6.17
C PRO A 140 -14.40 23.95 -7.39
N SER A 141 -15.40 24.80 -7.17
CA SER A 141 -15.83 25.76 -8.19
C SER A 141 -14.67 26.69 -8.58
N LYS A 142 -14.66 27.22 -9.81
CA LYS A 142 -13.62 28.18 -10.24
C LYS A 142 -13.55 29.43 -9.34
N GLU A 143 -14.70 29.82 -8.76
CA GLU A 143 -14.77 30.97 -7.85
C GLU A 143 -14.15 30.67 -6.49
N ASP A 144 -14.07 29.40 -6.08
CA ASP A 144 -13.59 28.97 -4.77
C ASP A 144 -12.23 28.25 -4.81
N GLU A 145 -11.70 27.94 -5.99
CA GLU A 145 -10.42 27.22 -6.18
C GLU A 145 -9.26 27.88 -5.41
N LEU A 146 -9.15 29.21 -5.45
CA LEU A 146 -8.12 29.97 -4.72
C LEU A 146 -8.46 30.24 -3.23
N LYS A 147 -9.65 29.84 -2.77
CA LYS A 147 -10.10 30.07 -1.39
C LYS A 147 -9.88 28.87 -0.47
N VAL A 148 -9.57 27.70 -1.03
CA VAL A 148 -9.30 26.49 -0.25
C VAL A 148 -7.80 26.42 0.05
N SER A 149 -7.46 26.53 1.34
CA SER A 149 -6.06 26.43 1.79
C SER A 149 -5.58 24.97 1.83
N PRO A 150 -4.30 24.70 1.51
CA PRO A 150 -3.76 23.34 1.37
C PRO A 150 -3.45 22.67 2.73
N TYR A 151 -4.49 22.22 3.43
CA TYR A 151 -4.35 21.43 4.66
C TYR A 151 -4.72 19.97 4.46
N ALA A 152 -4.05 19.09 5.20
CA ALA A 152 -4.56 17.77 5.52
C ALA A 152 -5.49 17.91 6.73
N ILE A 153 -6.72 17.41 6.61
CA ILE A 153 -7.75 17.51 7.63
C ILE A 153 -8.20 16.10 7.99
N PHE A 154 -7.99 15.75 9.25
CA PHE A 154 -8.55 14.56 9.88
C PHE A 154 -9.77 15.02 10.66
N SER A 155 -10.93 14.45 10.37
CA SER A 155 -12.19 14.92 10.94
C SER A 155 -13.06 13.77 11.43
N GLU A 156 -13.88 14.08 12.43
CA GLU A 156 -14.92 13.21 12.93
C GLU A 156 -16.23 14.02 12.93
N LEU A 157 -17.19 13.60 12.11
CA LEU A 157 -18.49 14.24 11.95
C LEU A 157 -19.55 13.44 12.69
N ARG A 158 -20.24 14.07 13.62
CA ARG A 158 -21.41 13.47 14.26
C ARG A 158 -22.63 13.57 13.33
N CYS A 159 -23.00 12.46 12.70
CA CYS A 159 -24.13 12.34 11.78
C CYS A 159 -25.46 12.00 12.48
N GLY A 160 -25.41 11.48 13.70
CA GLY A 160 -26.58 11.16 14.53
C GLY A 160 -26.22 11.17 16.02
N GLU A 161 -27.09 10.64 16.89
CA GLU A 161 -26.82 10.64 18.34
C GLU A 161 -25.58 9.78 18.71
N LYS A 162 -25.42 8.64 18.03
CA LYS A 162 -24.30 7.69 18.19
C LYS A 162 -23.59 7.37 16.87
N ASP A 163 -23.94 8.09 15.81
CA ASP A 163 -23.44 7.85 14.46
C ASP A 163 -22.38 8.89 14.11
N TYR A 164 -21.21 8.40 13.72
CA TYR A 164 -20.02 9.19 13.42
C TYR A 164 -19.47 8.80 12.05
N PHE A 165 -18.95 9.79 11.34
CA PHE A 165 -18.35 9.64 10.04
C PHE A 165 -17.02 10.37 10.02
N SER A 166 -15.93 9.67 9.72
CA SER A 166 -14.57 10.20 9.90
C SER A 166 -13.83 10.37 8.56
N PRO A 167 -14.18 11.37 7.72
CA PRO A 167 -13.48 11.57 6.47
C PRO A 167 -12.14 12.26 6.70
N GLU A 168 -11.18 11.92 5.86
CA GLU A 168 -9.91 12.62 5.75
C GLU A 168 -9.87 13.39 4.44
N LEU A 169 -9.37 14.63 4.47
CA LEU A 169 -9.28 15.50 3.32
C LEU A 169 -7.82 15.92 3.14
N TYR A 170 -7.30 15.77 1.93
CA TYR A 170 -5.97 16.21 1.56
C TYR A 170 -6.11 17.24 0.44
N VAL A 171 -6.05 18.52 0.82
CA VAL A 171 -6.23 19.63 -0.10
C VAL A 171 -4.91 19.92 -0.80
N ARG A 172 -4.89 19.78 -2.12
CA ARG A 172 -3.79 20.17 -3.02
C ARG A 172 -4.23 21.37 -3.87
N ASN A 173 -3.29 21.96 -4.59
CA ASN A 173 -3.55 23.17 -5.40
C ASN A 173 -4.61 22.97 -6.49
N ASP A 174 -4.73 21.75 -7.02
CA ASP A 174 -5.56 21.39 -8.17
C ASP A 174 -6.79 20.54 -7.81
N GLU A 175 -6.79 19.93 -6.63
CA GLU A 175 -7.78 18.93 -6.23
C GLU A 175 -7.89 18.77 -4.71
N ILE A 176 -9.05 18.31 -4.25
CA ILE A 176 -9.27 17.84 -2.89
C ILE A 176 -9.45 16.33 -2.95
N TYR A 177 -8.47 15.58 -2.45
CA TYR A 177 -8.62 14.15 -2.24
C TYR A 177 -9.35 13.90 -0.93
N ILE A 178 -10.40 13.09 -0.95
CA ILE A 178 -11.23 12.77 0.22
C ILE A 178 -11.35 11.26 0.32
N CYS A 179 -10.98 10.68 1.46
CA CYS A 179 -11.17 9.26 1.75
C CYS A 179 -11.96 9.05 3.04
N GLY A 180 -12.53 7.85 3.15
CA GLY A 180 -13.28 7.43 4.33
C GLY A 180 -12.76 6.14 4.91
N GLU A 181 -13.51 5.62 5.88
CA GLU A 181 -13.22 4.38 6.57
C GLU A 181 -13.23 3.16 5.63
N GLY A 182 -12.47 2.15 6.02
CA GLY A 182 -12.38 0.90 5.28
C GLY A 182 -13.59 -0.02 5.49
N ASP A 183 -13.81 -0.93 4.54
CA ASP A 183 -14.76 -2.02 4.63
C ASP A 183 -14.12 -3.37 4.25
N THR A 184 -14.66 -4.44 4.82
CA THR A 184 -14.23 -5.83 4.59
C THR A 184 -15.33 -6.63 3.87
N MET A 185 -16.15 -5.96 3.05
CA MET A 185 -17.34 -6.59 2.44
C MET A 185 -17.01 -7.47 1.24
N THR A 186 -15.80 -7.34 0.68
CA THR A 186 -15.35 -8.04 -0.52
C THR A 186 -13.92 -8.50 -0.35
N ASP A 187 -13.66 -9.72 -0.82
CA ASP A 187 -12.33 -10.30 -0.86
C ASP A 187 -11.38 -9.47 -1.73
N LEU A 188 -10.07 -9.65 -1.49
CA LEU A 188 -9.04 -9.00 -2.29
C LEU A 188 -9.04 -9.55 -3.73
N PRO A 189 -9.29 -8.73 -4.77
CA PRO A 189 -9.31 -9.19 -6.15
C PRO A 189 -7.92 -9.62 -6.65
N ASP A 190 -7.82 -10.19 -7.84
CA ASP A 190 -6.51 -10.58 -8.43
C ASP A 190 -5.68 -9.39 -8.86
N THR A 191 -6.33 -8.33 -9.33
CA THR A 191 -5.65 -7.13 -9.83
C THR A 191 -6.27 -5.85 -9.29
N THR A 192 -5.50 -4.77 -9.31
CA THR A 192 -5.99 -3.42 -8.97
C THR A 192 -7.11 -2.94 -9.90
N ALA A 193 -7.15 -3.41 -11.15
CA ALA A 193 -8.17 -3.05 -12.14
C ALA A 193 -9.56 -3.62 -11.80
N GLN A 194 -9.61 -4.67 -10.99
CA GLN A 194 -10.85 -5.33 -10.54
C GLN A 194 -11.36 -4.79 -9.21
N VAL A 195 -10.69 -3.79 -8.61
CA VAL A 195 -11.13 -3.19 -7.35
C VAL A 195 -12.48 -2.50 -7.57
N GLU A 196 -13.52 -3.06 -6.97
CA GLU A 196 -14.88 -2.54 -7.06
C GLU A 196 -14.99 -1.21 -6.29
N VAL A 197 -15.58 -0.21 -6.96
CA VAL A 197 -15.89 1.10 -6.39
C VAL A 197 -17.37 1.18 -6.09
N LEU A 198 -17.73 1.30 -4.82
CA LEU A 198 -19.11 1.48 -4.40
C LEU A 198 -19.54 2.94 -4.53
N ASP A 199 -20.40 3.22 -5.51
CA ASP A 199 -20.95 4.56 -5.75
C ASP A 199 -21.63 5.16 -4.53
N LYS A 200 -22.32 4.32 -3.73
CA LYS A 200 -22.98 4.74 -2.50
C LYS A 200 -21.97 5.30 -1.48
N ARG A 201 -20.82 4.66 -1.31
CA ARG A 201 -19.75 5.11 -0.40
C ARG A 201 -19.11 6.41 -0.88
N CYS A 202 -18.89 6.53 -2.18
CA CYS A 202 -18.37 7.75 -2.79
C CYS A 202 -19.35 8.93 -2.64
N LEU A 203 -20.65 8.68 -2.79
CA LEU A 203 -21.68 9.70 -2.61
C LEU A 203 -21.83 10.11 -1.13
N GLU A 204 -21.70 9.16 -0.21
CA GLU A 204 -21.67 9.42 1.24
C GLU A 204 -20.50 10.34 1.61
N LEU A 205 -19.29 10.05 1.11
CA LEU A 205 -18.11 10.91 1.24
C LEU A 205 -18.40 12.34 0.77
N TYR A 206 -18.91 12.48 -0.45
CA TYR A 206 -19.22 13.78 -1.01
C TYR A 206 -20.31 14.53 -0.23
N THR A 207 -21.38 13.83 0.14
CA THR A 207 -22.53 14.42 0.84
C THR A 207 -22.13 14.94 2.22
N ASN A 208 -21.38 14.15 2.99
CA ASN A 208 -20.99 14.54 4.34
C ASN A 208 -19.91 15.63 4.33
N THR A 209 -18.92 15.56 3.44
CA THR A 209 -17.90 16.62 3.33
C THR A 209 -18.45 17.93 2.73
N SER A 210 -19.48 17.88 1.89
CA SER A 210 -20.20 19.07 1.41
C SER A 210 -20.85 19.87 2.54
N LYS A 211 -21.28 19.22 3.63
CA LYS A 211 -21.80 19.93 4.81
C LYS A 211 -20.71 20.72 5.53
N MET A 212 -19.47 20.25 5.46
CA MET A 212 -18.31 20.88 6.10
C MET A 212 -17.80 22.10 5.34
N SER A 213 -18.03 22.19 4.03
CA SER A 213 -17.42 23.23 3.19
C SER A 213 -18.30 23.62 2.02
N LYS A 214 -18.57 24.94 1.89
CA LYS A 214 -19.29 25.48 0.71
C LYS A 214 -18.50 25.28 -0.58
N ALA A 215 -17.17 25.34 -0.51
CA ALA A 215 -16.30 25.13 -1.66
C ALA A 215 -16.39 23.68 -2.19
N ILE A 216 -16.54 22.71 -1.28
CA ILE A 216 -16.78 21.30 -1.64
C ILE A 216 -18.21 21.15 -2.19
N ALA A 217 -19.21 21.71 -1.50
CA ALA A 217 -20.61 21.61 -1.91
C ALA A 217 -20.90 22.22 -3.30
N GLY A 218 -20.23 23.33 -3.65
CA GLY A 218 -20.33 23.97 -4.95
C GLY A 218 -19.40 23.37 -6.01
N GLY A 219 -18.57 22.39 -5.65
CA GLY A 219 -17.67 21.68 -6.55
C GLY A 219 -18.36 20.51 -7.27
N HIS A 220 -17.53 19.63 -7.83
CA HIS A 220 -18.00 18.36 -8.38
C HIS A 220 -16.94 17.26 -8.22
N ILE A 221 -17.40 16.01 -8.19
CA ILE A 221 -16.53 14.84 -8.17
C ILE A 221 -15.91 14.67 -9.56
N THR A 222 -14.59 14.68 -9.64
CA THR A 222 -13.84 14.39 -10.88
C THR A 222 -13.43 12.93 -10.96
N LYS A 223 -13.33 12.24 -9.81
CA LYS A 223 -12.96 10.83 -9.76
C LYS A 223 -13.57 10.13 -8.56
N LYS A 224 -14.01 8.90 -8.75
CA LYS A 224 -14.43 7.95 -7.70
C LYS A 224 -13.51 6.74 -7.76
N GLN A 225 -13.00 6.31 -6.62
CA GLN A 225 -12.01 5.23 -6.55
C GLN A 225 -12.17 4.41 -5.27
N ALA A 226 -11.57 3.24 -5.28
CA ALA A 226 -11.29 2.44 -4.10
C ALA A 226 -9.90 1.81 -4.23
N CYS A 227 -9.32 1.44 -3.09
CA CYS A 227 -8.05 0.72 -3.03
C CYS A 227 -8.07 -0.20 -1.80
N TYR A 228 -7.05 -1.04 -1.65
CA TYR A 228 -6.88 -1.88 -0.47
C TYR A 228 -5.65 -1.45 0.32
N LEU A 229 -5.85 -1.17 1.60
CA LEU A 229 -4.77 -0.93 2.57
C LEU A 229 -4.18 -2.28 2.99
N PRO A 230 -2.83 -2.41 3.05
CA PRO A 230 -2.18 -3.61 3.57
C PRO A 230 -2.16 -3.58 5.10
N ILE A 231 -3.06 -4.33 5.73
CA ILE A 231 -3.20 -4.39 7.19
C ILE A 231 -2.55 -5.67 7.71
N VAL A 232 -1.63 -5.54 8.66
CA VAL A 232 -1.11 -6.68 9.41
C VAL A 232 -2.20 -7.16 10.38
N ASN A 233 -2.59 -8.42 10.25
CA ASN A 233 -3.68 -9.06 11.00
C ASN A 233 -3.13 -10.03 12.06
N VAL A 234 -2.30 -9.51 12.97
CA VAL A 234 -1.89 -10.22 14.19
C VAL A 234 -2.19 -9.38 15.43
N PRO A 235 -2.58 -9.99 16.57
CA PRO A 235 -2.90 -9.23 17.79
C PRO A 235 -1.69 -8.50 18.42
N THR A 236 -0.47 -8.94 18.11
CA THR A 236 0.76 -8.54 18.80
C THR A 236 1.50 -7.39 18.13
N THR A 237 1.16 -7.02 16.89
CA THR A 237 1.71 -5.84 16.21
C THR A 237 0.69 -5.19 15.29
N SER A 238 0.79 -3.87 15.12
CA SER A 238 -0.01 -3.07 14.19
C SER A 238 0.83 -2.43 13.08
N GLY A 239 2.15 -2.58 13.15
CA GLY A 239 3.12 -1.90 12.30
C GLY A 239 3.73 -2.83 11.26
N PRO A 240 4.32 -2.27 10.20
CA PRO A 240 4.70 -3.04 9.02
C PRO A 240 5.65 -4.18 9.37
N LEU A 241 5.65 -5.23 8.55
CA LEU A 241 6.66 -6.27 8.61
C LEU A 241 7.82 -5.84 7.69
N ILE A 242 8.99 -5.65 8.28
CA ILE A 242 10.19 -5.14 7.62
C ILE A 242 11.39 -5.96 8.05
N GLY A 243 11.96 -6.74 7.14
CA GLY A 243 13.15 -7.53 7.43
C GLY A 243 13.27 -8.75 6.54
N GLU A 244 14.26 -9.58 6.87
CA GLU A 244 14.45 -10.90 6.29
C GLU A 244 13.48 -11.90 6.93
N THR A 245 12.90 -12.80 6.14
CA THR A 245 12.04 -13.86 6.66
C THR A 245 12.89 -14.99 7.25
N ASN A 246 12.25 -16.09 7.65
CA ASN A 246 12.94 -17.34 7.99
C ASN A 246 13.63 -18.03 6.78
N ALA A 247 13.49 -17.49 5.56
CA ALA A 247 14.17 -17.95 4.36
C ALA A 247 15.26 -16.95 3.96
N ASN A 248 16.50 -17.42 3.92
CA ASN A 248 17.67 -16.62 3.57
C ASN A 248 17.50 -15.96 2.20
N GLY A 249 17.81 -14.67 2.14
CA GLY A 249 17.71 -13.83 0.95
C GLY A 249 16.29 -13.36 0.62
N LEU A 250 15.26 -13.79 1.35
CA LEU A 250 13.89 -13.33 1.16
C LEU A 250 13.54 -12.27 2.21
N TYR A 251 13.25 -11.07 1.73
CA TYR A 251 12.91 -9.92 2.55
C TYR A 251 11.47 -9.48 2.30
N VAL A 252 10.84 -8.83 3.27
CA VAL A 252 9.53 -8.19 3.11
C VAL A 252 9.56 -6.74 3.58
N GLY A 253 8.73 -5.92 2.94
CA GLY A 253 8.46 -4.53 3.33
C GLY A 253 6.99 -4.21 3.12
N VAL A 254 6.14 -4.72 4.00
CA VAL A 254 4.68 -4.78 3.79
C VAL A 254 3.90 -4.39 5.04
N GLY A 255 2.59 -4.20 4.93
CA GLY A 255 1.73 -4.00 6.11
C GLY A 255 1.69 -2.58 6.66
N HIS A 256 2.09 -1.57 5.88
CA HIS A 256 2.13 -0.17 6.32
C HIS A 256 0.76 0.50 6.52
N SER A 257 -0.35 -0.20 6.31
CA SER A 257 -1.70 0.36 6.44
C SER A 257 -1.85 1.68 5.65
N CYS A 258 -2.48 2.70 6.24
CA CYS A 258 -2.60 4.04 5.67
C CYS A 258 -1.30 4.88 5.72
N TRP A 259 -0.24 4.40 6.39
CA TRP A 259 1.00 5.16 6.60
C TRP A 259 2.09 4.91 5.55
N GLY A 260 1.79 4.10 4.52
CA GLY A 260 2.78 3.67 3.53
C GLY A 260 3.53 4.81 2.83
N ILE A 261 2.82 5.87 2.41
CA ILE A 261 3.46 7.01 1.74
C ILE A 261 4.43 7.78 2.67
N ASN A 262 4.04 7.95 3.93
CA ASN A 262 4.88 8.64 4.91
C ASN A 262 6.12 7.81 5.27
N ASN A 263 5.96 6.51 5.45
CA ASN A 263 7.02 5.64 5.97
C ASN A 263 7.92 5.06 4.86
N ALA A 264 7.49 5.10 3.58
CA ALA A 264 8.22 4.50 2.47
C ALA A 264 9.71 4.89 2.38
N PRO A 265 10.12 6.18 2.52
CA PRO A 265 11.54 6.54 2.47
C PRO A 265 12.36 5.88 3.58
N ALA A 266 11.82 5.84 4.81
CA ALA A 266 12.50 5.22 5.93
C ALA A 266 12.59 3.70 5.78
N SER A 267 11.48 3.04 5.41
CA SER A 267 11.45 1.60 5.17
C SER A 267 12.42 1.18 4.06
N GLY A 268 12.48 1.91 2.95
CA GLY A 268 13.43 1.64 1.86
C GLY A 268 14.88 1.78 2.32
N LYS A 269 15.21 2.83 3.08
CA LYS A 269 16.55 3.02 3.64
C LYS A 269 16.94 1.88 4.59
N LEU A 270 16.04 1.52 5.52
CA LEU A 270 16.30 0.49 6.53
C LEU A 270 16.46 -0.90 5.88
N LEU A 271 15.63 -1.25 4.91
CA LEU A 271 15.81 -2.49 4.13
C LEU A 271 17.14 -2.49 3.37
N SER A 272 17.55 -1.36 2.79
CA SER A 272 18.87 -1.29 2.13
C SER A 272 20.03 -1.50 3.11
N GLN A 273 19.95 -0.97 4.34
CA GLN A 273 20.96 -1.21 5.38
C GLN A 273 21.04 -2.68 5.75
N LEU A 274 19.89 -3.32 5.98
CA LEU A 274 19.87 -4.75 6.28
C LEU A 274 20.52 -5.57 5.17
N ILE A 275 20.17 -5.30 3.90
CA ILE A 275 20.65 -6.08 2.75
C ILE A 275 22.15 -5.89 2.49
N PHE A 276 22.64 -4.65 2.56
CA PHE A 276 24.04 -4.35 2.21
C PHE A 276 24.99 -4.39 3.40
N GLU A 277 24.50 -4.14 4.61
CA GLU A 277 25.32 -3.96 5.81
C GLU A 277 25.03 -5.04 6.87
N GLY A 278 23.98 -5.84 6.70
CA GLY A 278 23.62 -6.97 7.58
C GLY A 278 22.88 -6.58 8.86
N GLU A 279 22.67 -5.28 9.11
CA GLU A 279 22.02 -4.79 10.33
C GLU A 279 21.28 -3.46 10.08
N PHE A 280 20.27 -3.17 10.90
CA PHE A 280 19.65 -1.86 10.94
C PHE A 280 20.51 -0.90 11.79
N LYS A 281 20.85 0.27 11.24
CA LYS A 281 21.70 1.25 11.95
C LYS A 281 20.94 2.45 12.50
N ASP A 282 19.88 2.84 11.81
CA ASP A 282 19.16 4.08 12.12
C ASP A 282 17.92 3.87 13.00
N ALA A 283 17.49 2.62 13.21
CA ALA A 283 16.31 2.29 14.01
C ALA A 283 16.37 0.84 14.53
N ASP A 284 15.74 0.60 15.68
CA ASP A 284 15.43 -0.74 16.17
C ASP A 284 14.11 -1.21 15.54
N LEU A 285 14.17 -2.27 14.75
CA LEU A 285 13.02 -2.88 14.08
C LEU A 285 12.72 -4.29 14.61
N SER A 286 13.22 -4.67 15.78
CA SER A 286 13.01 -6.00 16.35
C SER A 286 11.51 -6.38 16.48
N SER A 287 10.63 -5.42 16.77
CA SER A 287 9.18 -5.65 16.82
C SER A 287 8.50 -5.70 15.45
N LEU A 288 9.22 -5.46 14.36
CA LEU A 288 8.75 -5.49 12.98
C LEU A 288 9.33 -6.65 12.18
N ASP A 289 10.13 -7.50 12.83
CA ASP A 289 10.77 -8.66 12.24
C ASP A 289 9.71 -9.66 11.73
N PRO A 290 9.66 -9.94 10.42
CA PRO A 290 8.65 -10.82 9.84
C PRO A 290 8.72 -12.27 10.37
N SER A 291 9.90 -12.75 10.78
CA SER A 291 10.09 -14.12 11.29
C SER A 291 9.35 -14.39 12.61
N LEU A 292 8.96 -13.35 13.33
CA LEU A 292 8.13 -13.45 14.53
C LEU A 292 6.65 -13.72 14.23
N TYR A 293 6.23 -13.55 12.97
CA TYR A 293 4.83 -13.48 12.60
C TYR A 293 4.41 -14.49 11.53
N PHE A 294 5.33 -14.97 10.67
CA PHE A 294 5.04 -16.02 9.70
C PHE A 294 6.30 -16.75 9.17
N ASP A 295 6.06 -17.92 8.60
CA ASP A 295 7.04 -18.70 7.84
C ASP A 295 6.84 -18.47 6.33
N ALA A 296 7.94 -18.28 5.59
CA ALA A 296 7.91 -17.93 4.16
C ALA A 296 7.75 -19.11 3.20
#